data_AF-A0A9D5IFD8-F1
#
_entry.id   AF-A0A9D5IFD8-F1
#
_cell.length_a   1.000
_cell.length_b   1.000
_cell.length_c   1.000
_cell.angle_alpha   90.00
_cell.angle_beta   90.00
_cell.angle_gamma   90.00
#
_symmetry.space_group_name_H-M   'P 1'
#
loop_
_entity.id
_entity.type
_entity.pdbx_description
1 polymer ?
#
loop_
_entity_poly.entity_id
_entity_poly.type
_entity_poly.pdbx_seq_one_letter_code
_entity_poly.pdbx_strand_id
1 'polypeptide(L)'
;MRRLFVTVGVCGLAIGIADASGPPVLTSAPTPKNSPLNIHAIVEQLGSSQFTEREAASATLEKIGPAAIDALRAAARSENPEIRDRAASLLTKLRRLADSETRLTAKRVALDYQDVPLGSAINDLKARTGLNVTLDPARVANPLRKITCRTGELPAWEALEAFCVAAALRESFPIELDVPKPNTPRRGYIPPPQAPSPEAIPVVLIDGASERLLGSRSGAVRVLVLPATFPGHRVTLGTGEMSLALDVTPMPGLGWQEVVGVKINKLIDSSGRAGGAGVEKNVLPMNDPNGVVVFARPGVAMRFDANGNSILPENLPNPRIVTVPLKLGTPSARSLKQLEGSIFGEIQVANQHLITVTNPAQNTNAVFEGPGDTRLTVLEFKEPPGPGGLGTIKVQLDYPSDFGLNVRRRGFNNMGWPEAPRMGGQANRVEAFDAAGKPFPMASNAFTNFSNDGTSISQTYTMTFRPGQGAPAKLVVVGSKQVTVEVPFVLENVPLP
;
A
#
# COMPACT_ATOMS: atom_id res chain seq x y z
N MET A 1 -14.06 -87.01 -0.87
CA MET A 1 -14.43 -85.59 -1.01
C MET A 1 -13.88 -85.14 -2.36
N ARG A 2 -14.65 -84.96 -3.45
CA ARG A 2 -15.63 -83.86 -3.75
C ARG A 2 -15.04 -82.48 -3.40
N ARG A 3 -14.97 -81.43 -4.24
CA ARG A 3 -15.20 -81.15 -5.70
C ARG A 3 -14.49 -79.79 -5.97
N LEU A 4 -14.05 -79.34 -7.17
CA LEU A 4 -13.96 -79.86 -8.55
C LEU A 4 -12.77 -79.16 -9.29
N PHE A 5 -12.61 -79.37 -10.60
CA PHE A 5 -11.82 -78.55 -11.56
C PHE A 5 -12.62 -77.28 -11.98
N VAL A 6 -12.10 -76.28 -12.73
CA VAL A 6 -11.89 -76.32 -14.21
C VAL A 6 -10.99 -75.16 -14.69
N THR A 7 -10.19 -75.48 -15.71
CA THR A 7 -9.18 -74.68 -16.43
C THR A 7 -9.77 -74.07 -17.73
N VAL A 8 -8.88 -73.55 -18.60
CA VAL A 8 -9.05 -73.23 -20.05
C VAL A 8 -9.45 -71.77 -20.33
N GLY A 9 -8.81 -71.05 -21.29
CA GLY A 9 -7.95 -71.55 -22.37
C GLY A 9 -6.87 -70.60 -22.91
N VAL A 10 -5.96 -71.22 -23.67
CA VAL A 10 -4.82 -70.65 -24.38
C VAL A 10 -5.13 -70.62 -25.89
N CYS A 11 -4.67 -69.57 -26.59
CA CYS A 11 -4.25 -69.55 -28.00
C CYS A 11 -3.83 -68.11 -28.37
N GLY A 12 -2.79 -67.84 -29.16
CA GLY A 12 -1.82 -68.72 -29.82
C GLY A 12 -0.63 -67.92 -30.37
N LEU A 13 0.43 -68.63 -30.77
CA LEU A 13 1.71 -68.07 -31.23
C LEU A 13 1.64 -67.49 -32.65
N ALA A 14 2.34 -66.38 -32.90
CA ALA A 14 2.92 -66.08 -34.23
C ALA A 14 4.19 -65.22 -34.07
N ILE A 15 5.25 -65.59 -34.79
CA ILE A 15 6.60 -65.03 -34.67
C ILE A 15 6.84 -64.03 -35.81
N GLY A 16 7.53 -62.93 -35.52
CA GLY A 16 8.06 -62.00 -36.51
C GLY A 16 9.23 -61.20 -35.93
N ILE A 17 10.46 -61.64 -36.21
CA ILE A 17 11.71 -61.00 -35.76
C ILE A 17 12.34 -60.29 -36.96
N ALA A 18 12.63 -58.99 -36.85
CA ALA A 18 13.66 -58.32 -37.65
C ALA A 18 14.02 -56.96 -37.01
N ASP A 19 15.30 -56.79 -36.67
CA ASP A 19 15.85 -55.53 -36.15
C ASP A 19 15.92 -54.43 -37.21
N ALA A 20 15.71 -53.17 -36.79
CA ALA A 20 16.38 -52.01 -37.38
C ALA A 20 16.45 -50.86 -36.37
N SER A 21 17.66 -50.63 -35.85
CA SER A 21 17.98 -49.61 -34.86
C SER A 21 17.63 -48.18 -35.29
N GLY A 22 16.96 -47.45 -34.41
CA GLY A 22 16.87 -45.99 -34.43
C GLY A 22 16.42 -45.47 -33.06
N PRO A 23 17.09 -44.46 -32.47
CA PRO A 23 16.56 -43.84 -31.26
C PRO A 23 15.22 -43.18 -31.58
N PRO A 24 14.24 -43.15 -30.65
CA PRO A 24 13.02 -42.40 -30.86
C PRO A 24 13.38 -40.93 -31.07
N VAL A 25 13.17 -40.42 -32.28
CA VAL A 25 13.24 -38.99 -32.54
C VAL A 25 12.17 -38.35 -31.67
N LEU A 26 12.62 -37.69 -30.60
CA LEU A 26 11.80 -36.76 -29.84
C LEU A 26 11.41 -35.65 -30.80
N THR A 27 10.25 -35.81 -31.44
CA THR A 27 9.56 -34.72 -32.13
C THR A 27 9.24 -33.68 -31.08
N SER A 28 10.13 -32.69 -30.98
CA SER A 28 9.96 -31.52 -30.14
C SER A 28 8.59 -30.93 -30.44
N ALA A 29 7.65 -31.06 -29.48
CA ALA A 29 6.36 -30.39 -29.56
C ALA A 29 6.64 -28.91 -29.85
N PRO A 30 6.06 -28.33 -30.92
CA PRO A 30 6.40 -26.97 -31.33
C PRO A 30 6.08 -26.03 -30.19
N THR A 31 7.11 -25.35 -29.68
CA THR A 31 6.97 -24.28 -28.69
C THR A 31 5.94 -23.30 -29.23
N PRO A 32 4.81 -23.03 -28.54
CA PRO A 32 3.81 -22.11 -29.04
C PRO A 32 4.40 -20.69 -29.04
N LYS A 33 4.93 -20.30 -30.20
CA LYS A 33 5.27 -18.91 -30.52
C LYS A 33 4.01 -18.08 -30.37
N ASN A 34 4.18 -16.88 -29.81
CA ASN A 34 3.16 -15.85 -29.60
C ASN A 34 2.07 -15.82 -30.68
N SER A 35 0.94 -16.49 -30.45
CA SER A 35 -0.33 -16.03 -31.00
C SER A 35 -0.65 -14.68 -30.37
N PRO A 36 -1.22 -13.71 -31.10
CA PRO A 36 -1.90 -12.59 -30.46
C PRO A 36 -3.03 -13.19 -29.62
N LEU A 37 -2.90 -13.14 -28.29
CA LEU A 37 -3.95 -13.58 -27.37
C LEU A 37 -5.21 -12.79 -27.69
N ASN A 38 -6.22 -13.46 -28.25
CA ASN A 38 -7.46 -12.79 -28.64
C ASN A 38 -8.26 -12.46 -27.37
N ILE A 39 -7.99 -11.28 -26.82
CA ILE A 39 -8.58 -10.80 -25.56
C ILE A 39 -10.11 -10.84 -25.63
N HIS A 40 -10.72 -10.57 -26.78
CA HIS A 40 -12.17 -10.67 -26.98
C HIS A 40 -12.69 -12.10 -26.79
N ALA A 41 -12.04 -13.11 -27.40
CA ALA A 41 -12.45 -14.51 -27.23
C ALA A 41 -12.30 -14.99 -25.78
N ILE A 42 -11.28 -14.51 -25.05
CA ILE A 42 -11.09 -14.84 -23.63
C ILE A 42 -12.13 -14.11 -22.75
N VAL A 43 -12.52 -12.89 -23.12
CA VAL A 43 -13.63 -12.17 -22.49
C VAL A 43 -14.97 -12.89 -22.67
N GLU A 44 -15.24 -13.46 -23.84
CA GLU A 44 -16.46 -14.28 -24.08
C GLU A 44 -16.48 -15.52 -23.17
N GLN A 45 -15.32 -16.15 -22.94
CA GLN A 45 -15.20 -17.30 -22.04
C GLN A 45 -15.50 -16.98 -20.56
N LEU A 46 -15.47 -15.70 -20.14
CA LEU A 46 -16.00 -15.31 -18.82
C LEU A 46 -17.48 -15.64 -18.65
N GLY A 47 -18.23 -15.79 -19.75
CA GLY A 47 -19.64 -16.17 -19.77
C GLY A 47 -19.89 -17.67 -19.99
N SER A 48 -18.85 -18.52 -20.00
CA SER A 48 -19.01 -19.97 -20.21
C SER A 48 -19.91 -20.60 -19.15
N SER A 49 -20.70 -21.61 -19.52
CA SER A 49 -21.44 -22.44 -18.56
C SER A 49 -20.52 -23.22 -17.61
N GLN A 50 -19.31 -23.57 -18.05
CA GLN A 50 -18.34 -24.33 -17.27
C GLN A 50 -17.53 -23.41 -16.34
N PHE A 51 -17.61 -23.66 -15.03
CA PHE A 51 -16.89 -22.86 -14.02
C PHE A 51 -15.37 -22.86 -14.23
N THR A 52 -14.80 -24.02 -14.56
CA THR A 52 -13.36 -24.17 -14.85
C THR A 52 -12.87 -23.28 -15.99
N GLU A 53 -13.68 -23.11 -17.04
CA GLU A 53 -13.37 -22.23 -18.16
C GLU A 53 -13.46 -20.75 -17.75
N ARG A 54 -14.47 -20.37 -16.95
CA ARG A 54 -14.59 -18.99 -16.42
C ARG A 54 -13.41 -18.61 -15.54
N GLU A 55 -12.95 -19.50 -14.67
CA GLU A 55 -11.76 -19.27 -13.83
C GLU A 55 -10.47 -19.21 -14.66
N ALA A 56 -10.31 -20.10 -15.65
CA ALA A 56 -9.16 -20.10 -16.56
C ALA A 56 -9.10 -18.82 -17.42
N ALA A 57 -10.24 -18.35 -17.94
CA ALA A 57 -10.35 -17.09 -18.66
C ALA A 57 -10.02 -15.90 -17.76
N SER A 58 -10.55 -15.88 -16.53
CA SER A 58 -10.25 -14.85 -15.53
C SER A 58 -8.74 -14.78 -15.23
N ALA A 59 -8.12 -15.92 -14.91
CA ALA A 59 -6.68 -16.01 -14.64
C ALA A 59 -5.81 -15.62 -15.86
N THR A 60 -6.28 -15.93 -17.08
CA THR A 60 -5.57 -15.55 -18.30
C THR A 60 -5.64 -14.04 -18.53
N LEU A 61 -6.79 -13.39 -18.30
CA LEU A 61 -6.93 -11.94 -18.40
C LEU A 61 -6.13 -11.21 -17.32
N GLU A 62 -6.05 -11.76 -16.09
CA GLU A 62 -5.17 -11.23 -15.06
C GLU A 62 -3.68 -11.30 -15.46
N LYS A 63 -3.26 -12.42 -16.08
CA LYS A 63 -1.89 -12.59 -16.58
C LYS A 63 -1.56 -11.69 -17.78
N ILE A 64 -2.56 -11.32 -18.59
CA ILE A 64 -2.42 -10.33 -19.67
C ILE A 64 -2.24 -8.91 -19.10
N GLY A 65 -2.76 -8.64 -17.89
CA GLY A 65 -2.46 -7.42 -17.17
C GLY A 65 -3.11 -6.17 -17.80
N PRO A 66 -2.43 -5.01 -17.81
CA PRO A 66 -2.99 -3.75 -18.28
C PRO A 66 -3.55 -3.78 -19.71
N ALA A 67 -3.02 -4.63 -20.60
CA ALA A 67 -3.49 -4.76 -21.98
C ALA A 67 -4.95 -5.26 -22.10
N ALA A 68 -5.50 -5.91 -21.08
CA ALA A 68 -6.89 -6.36 -21.06
C ALA A 68 -7.89 -5.26 -20.63
N ILE A 69 -7.43 -4.11 -20.10
CA ILE A 69 -8.27 -3.11 -19.44
C ILE A 69 -9.35 -2.53 -20.36
N ASP A 70 -9.06 -2.26 -21.63
CA ASP A 70 -10.04 -1.67 -22.56
C ASP A 70 -11.11 -2.69 -22.99
N ALA A 71 -10.72 -3.94 -23.26
CA ALA A 71 -11.66 -5.03 -23.55
C ALA A 71 -12.57 -5.33 -22.35
N LEU A 72 -12.01 -5.37 -21.13
CA LEU A 72 -12.78 -5.53 -19.88
C LEU A 72 -13.71 -4.35 -19.62
N ARG A 73 -13.35 -3.12 -20.00
CA ARG A 73 -14.24 -1.95 -19.92
C ARG A 73 -15.45 -2.06 -20.84
N ALA A 74 -15.28 -2.63 -22.04
CA ALA A 74 -16.40 -2.94 -22.92
C ALA A 74 -17.26 -4.09 -22.37
N ALA A 75 -16.61 -5.17 -21.89
CA ALA A 75 -17.28 -6.34 -21.32
C ALA A 75 -18.09 -6.03 -20.05
N ALA A 76 -17.65 -5.07 -19.24
CA ALA A 76 -18.41 -4.54 -18.08
C ALA A 76 -19.71 -3.79 -18.46
N ARG A 77 -20.07 -3.75 -19.76
CA ARG A 77 -21.36 -3.28 -20.30
C ARG A 77 -22.11 -4.36 -21.09
N SER A 78 -21.68 -5.62 -20.95
CA SER A 78 -22.32 -6.77 -21.60
C SER A 78 -23.75 -6.99 -21.11
N GLU A 79 -24.63 -7.40 -22.03
CA GLU A 79 -25.96 -7.90 -21.71
C GLU A 79 -25.90 -9.16 -20.83
N ASN A 80 -24.95 -10.07 -21.10
CA ASN A 80 -24.70 -11.25 -20.28
C ASN A 80 -24.21 -10.84 -18.86
N PRO A 81 -24.97 -11.15 -17.78
CA PRO A 81 -24.63 -10.77 -16.42
C PRO A 81 -23.30 -11.34 -15.90
N GLU A 82 -22.99 -12.61 -16.20
CA GLU A 82 -21.77 -13.26 -15.72
C GLU A 82 -20.51 -12.59 -16.32
N ILE A 83 -20.56 -12.26 -17.62
CA ILE A 83 -19.50 -11.50 -18.28
C ILE A 83 -19.35 -10.12 -17.65
N ARG A 84 -20.47 -9.41 -17.45
CA ARG A 84 -20.49 -8.04 -16.92
C ARG A 84 -19.87 -7.97 -15.52
N ASP A 85 -20.31 -8.84 -14.62
CA ASP A 85 -19.92 -8.79 -13.21
C ASP A 85 -18.46 -9.26 -13.02
N ARG A 86 -18.02 -10.32 -13.72
CA ARG A 86 -16.62 -10.74 -13.75
C ARG A 86 -15.71 -9.70 -14.38
N ALA A 87 -16.13 -9.11 -15.50
CA ALA A 87 -15.34 -8.06 -16.16
C ALA A 87 -15.21 -6.81 -15.29
N ALA A 88 -16.26 -6.39 -14.58
CA ALA A 88 -16.19 -5.27 -13.65
C ALA A 88 -15.24 -5.53 -12.47
N SER A 89 -15.24 -6.75 -11.92
CA SER A 89 -14.31 -7.18 -10.87
C SER A 89 -12.85 -7.17 -11.35
N LEU A 90 -12.58 -7.82 -12.49
CA LEU A 90 -11.25 -7.87 -13.12
C LEU A 90 -10.75 -6.48 -13.51
N LEU A 91 -11.60 -5.63 -14.09
CA LEU A 91 -11.28 -4.25 -14.46
C LEU A 91 -10.86 -3.42 -13.24
N THR A 92 -11.54 -3.61 -12.10
CA THR A 92 -11.23 -2.91 -10.85
C THR A 92 -9.87 -3.34 -10.30
N LYS A 93 -9.58 -4.66 -10.31
CA LYS A 93 -8.28 -5.21 -9.90
C LYS A 93 -7.14 -4.74 -10.80
N LEU A 94 -7.28 -4.87 -12.13
CA LEU A 94 -6.22 -4.54 -13.07
C LEU A 94 -5.93 -3.04 -13.16
N ARG A 95 -6.95 -2.19 -13.02
CA ARG A 95 -6.73 -0.74 -12.86
C ARG A 95 -5.92 -0.42 -11.62
N ARG A 96 -6.26 -1.01 -10.46
CA ARG A 96 -5.48 -0.82 -9.23
C ARG A 96 -4.05 -1.29 -9.40
N LEU A 97 -3.81 -2.45 -10.03
CA LEU A 97 -2.45 -2.96 -10.27
C LEU A 97 -1.65 -2.02 -11.18
N ALA A 98 -2.21 -1.55 -12.30
CA ALA A 98 -1.55 -0.61 -13.21
C ALA A 98 -1.27 0.76 -12.55
N ASP A 99 -2.24 1.29 -11.79
CA ASP A 99 -2.07 2.51 -10.99
C ASP A 99 -0.99 2.32 -9.93
N SER A 100 -0.92 1.14 -9.31
CA SER A 100 0.08 0.80 -8.29
C SER A 100 1.48 0.71 -8.88
N GLU A 101 1.67 0.00 -9.99
CA GLU A 101 2.95 -0.10 -10.70
C GLU A 101 3.50 1.28 -11.06
N THR A 102 2.64 2.15 -11.62
CA THR A 102 2.99 3.54 -11.96
C THR A 102 3.39 4.36 -10.72
N ARG A 103 2.68 4.20 -9.61
CA ARG A 103 2.90 4.96 -8.37
C ARG A 103 4.02 4.42 -7.48
N LEU A 104 4.34 3.14 -7.62
CA LEU A 104 5.33 2.41 -6.84
C LEU A 104 6.61 2.16 -7.64
N THR A 105 6.84 2.89 -8.73
CA THR A 105 8.12 2.84 -9.45
C THR A 105 9.24 3.40 -8.56
N ALA A 106 10.23 2.57 -8.22
CA ALA A 106 11.39 3.01 -7.44
C ALA A 106 12.32 3.93 -8.26
N LYS A 107 12.92 4.92 -7.60
CA LYS A 107 14.07 5.63 -8.16
C LYS A 107 15.22 4.64 -8.38
N ARG A 108 15.82 4.66 -9.58
CA ARG A 108 17.05 3.90 -9.88
C ARG A 108 18.29 4.77 -9.65
N VAL A 109 19.35 4.15 -9.15
CA VAL A 109 20.64 4.78 -8.91
C VAL A 109 21.79 3.79 -9.17
N ALA A 110 22.90 4.29 -9.71
CA ALA A 110 24.20 3.64 -9.62
C ALA A 110 25.05 4.23 -8.48
N LEU A 111 25.77 3.35 -7.77
CA LEU A 111 26.76 3.69 -6.76
C LEU A 111 28.17 3.46 -7.31
N ASP A 112 29.06 4.43 -7.12
CA ASP A 112 30.50 4.31 -7.40
C ASP A 112 31.29 4.98 -6.27
N TYR A 113 31.50 4.22 -5.20
CA TYR A 113 32.37 4.58 -4.10
C TYR A 113 33.69 3.83 -4.23
N GLN A 114 34.80 4.56 -4.23
CA GLN A 114 36.15 4.02 -4.17
C GLN A 114 36.90 4.70 -3.02
N ASP A 115 37.26 3.93 -1.99
CA ASP A 115 38.02 4.38 -0.82
C ASP A 115 37.40 5.57 -0.03
N VAL A 116 36.07 5.69 -0.09
CA VAL A 116 35.30 6.79 0.50
C VAL A 116 35.03 6.52 2.00
N PRO A 117 35.18 7.50 2.91
CA PRO A 117 34.79 7.35 4.31
C PRO A 117 33.30 7.02 4.47
N LEU A 118 32.97 6.05 5.32
CA LEU A 118 31.60 5.54 5.49
C LEU A 118 30.57 6.64 5.76
N GLY A 119 30.84 7.59 6.65
CA GLY A 119 29.94 8.71 6.94
C GLY A 119 29.66 9.60 5.71
N SER A 120 30.66 9.84 4.86
CA SER A 120 30.49 10.57 3.59
C SER A 120 29.67 9.78 2.59
N ALA A 121 29.93 8.48 2.47
CA ALA A 121 29.20 7.60 1.55
C ALA A 121 27.72 7.40 1.97
N ILE A 122 27.42 7.40 3.27
CA ILE A 122 26.04 7.43 3.79
C ILE A 122 25.31 8.71 3.37
N ASN A 123 25.98 9.87 3.44
CA ASN A 123 25.37 11.14 3.05
C ASN A 123 25.11 11.23 1.53
N ASP A 124 26.03 10.73 0.70
CA ASP A 124 25.81 10.64 -0.76
C ASP A 124 24.72 9.60 -1.10
N LEU A 125 24.68 8.46 -0.39
CA LEU A 125 23.62 7.47 -0.54
C LEU A 125 22.23 8.06 -0.28
N LYS A 126 22.07 8.89 0.77
CA LYS A 126 20.83 9.63 1.03
C LYS A 126 20.48 10.56 -0.13
N ALA A 127 21.43 11.36 -0.59
CA ALA A 127 21.21 12.35 -1.66
C ALA A 127 20.80 11.67 -2.98
N ARG A 128 21.45 10.56 -3.34
CA ARG A 128 21.11 9.76 -4.53
C ARG A 128 19.77 9.06 -4.40
N THR A 129 19.54 8.32 -3.32
CA THR A 129 18.36 7.44 -3.18
C THR A 129 17.10 8.16 -2.71
N GLY A 130 17.23 9.24 -1.94
CA GLY A 130 16.14 9.87 -1.19
C GLY A 130 15.78 9.16 0.11
N LEU A 131 16.49 8.08 0.50
CA LEU A 131 16.16 7.28 1.68
C LEU A 131 16.60 7.95 2.98
N ASN A 132 15.73 7.90 4.01
CA ASN A 132 16.10 8.29 5.37
C ASN A 132 16.92 7.18 6.03
N VAL A 133 18.24 7.20 5.87
CA VAL A 133 19.18 6.23 6.45
C VAL A 133 19.94 6.87 7.62
N THR A 134 20.33 6.12 8.66
CA THR A 134 21.20 6.61 9.74
C THR A 134 22.20 5.54 10.16
N LEU A 135 23.34 5.96 10.71
CA LEU A 135 24.24 5.07 11.44
C LEU A 135 23.89 5.18 12.94
N ASP A 136 23.84 4.06 13.64
CA ASP A 136 23.80 4.07 15.11
C ASP A 136 25.21 4.36 15.66
N PRO A 137 25.44 5.51 16.33
CA PRO A 137 26.77 5.89 16.81
C PRO A 137 27.29 4.99 17.95
N ALA A 138 26.40 4.26 18.65
CA ALA A 138 26.81 3.32 19.70
C ALA A 138 27.13 1.92 19.14
N ARG A 139 26.69 1.61 17.91
CA ARG A 139 26.82 0.28 17.27
C ARG A 139 27.58 0.31 15.94
N VAL A 140 28.25 1.42 15.62
CA VAL A 140 29.20 1.57 14.51
C VAL A 140 30.55 2.03 15.06
N ALA A 141 31.53 1.14 15.06
CA ALA A 141 32.80 1.35 15.76
C ALA A 141 33.70 2.41 15.11
N ASN A 142 33.61 2.59 13.79
CA ASN A 142 34.40 3.58 13.06
C ASN A 142 33.65 4.14 11.84
N PRO A 143 33.00 5.32 11.94
CA PRO A 143 32.31 5.97 10.82
C PRO A 143 33.26 6.59 9.78
N LEU A 144 34.58 6.62 10.03
CA LEU A 144 35.61 7.07 9.10
C LEU A 144 36.25 5.92 8.32
N ARG A 145 35.86 4.65 8.55
CA ARG A 145 36.39 3.52 7.78
C ARG A 145 36.11 3.73 6.29
N LYS A 146 37.09 3.43 5.44
CA LYS A 146 36.93 3.50 3.99
C LYS A 146 36.08 2.34 3.49
N ILE A 147 35.21 2.60 2.54
CA ILE A 147 34.42 1.59 1.83
C ILE A 147 34.58 1.76 0.32
N THR A 148 34.43 0.65 -0.40
CA THR A 148 34.40 0.61 -1.85
C THR A 148 33.17 -0.19 -2.26
N CYS A 149 32.27 0.41 -3.04
CA CYS A 149 31.01 -0.18 -3.47
C CYS A 149 30.72 0.31 -4.89
N ARG A 150 30.60 -0.62 -5.84
CA ARG A 150 30.25 -0.33 -7.23
C ARG A 150 29.04 -1.16 -7.61
N THR A 151 28.03 -0.50 -8.18
CA THR A 151 26.81 -1.15 -8.67
C THR A 151 26.49 -0.69 -10.09
N GLY A 152 25.70 -1.49 -10.81
CA GLY A 152 24.93 -0.96 -11.93
C GLY A 152 23.77 -0.08 -11.46
N GLU A 153 22.92 0.33 -12.39
CA GLU A 153 21.65 1.01 -12.11
C GLU A 153 20.66 0.07 -11.39
N LEU A 154 20.49 0.25 -10.09
CA LEU A 154 19.62 -0.54 -9.22
C LEU A 154 18.48 0.31 -8.63
N PRO A 155 17.29 -0.27 -8.35
CA PRO A 155 16.29 0.35 -7.47
C PRO A 155 16.90 0.78 -6.13
N ALA A 156 16.43 1.89 -5.57
CA ALA A 156 16.99 2.50 -4.35
C ALA A 156 17.19 1.52 -3.18
N TRP A 157 16.26 0.58 -2.96
CA TRP A 157 16.36 -0.45 -1.91
C TRP A 157 17.40 -1.54 -2.21
N GLU A 158 17.59 -1.89 -3.48
CA GLU A 158 18.64 -2.83 -3.92
C GLU A 158 20.02 -2.18 -3.86
N ALA A 159 20.11 -0.88 -4.16
CA ALA A 159 21.32 -0.09 -3.96
C ALA A 159 21.71 0.02 -2.47
N LEU A 160 20.73 0.21 -1.56
CA LEU A 160 20.97 0.16 -0.11
C LEU A 160 21.47 -1.23 0.34
N GLU A 161 20.89 -2.31 -0.18
CA GLU A 161 21.36 -3.67 0.12
C GLU A 161 22.81 -3.91 -0.34
N ALA A 162 23.14 -3.54 -1.58
CA ALA A 162 24.49 -3.65 -2.12
C ALA A 162 25.50 -2.80 -1.32
N PHE A 163 25.07 -1.62 -0.87
CA PHE A 163 25.85 -0.76 0.03
C PHE A 163 26.11 -1.43 1.39
N CYS A 164 25.08 -1.98 2.05
CA CYS A 164 25.22 -2.66 3.33
C CYS A 164 26.17 -3.86 3.26
N VAL A 165 26.09 -4.65 2.19
CA VAL A 165 27.03 -5.76 1.92
C VAL A 165 28.47 -5.23 1.80
N ALA A 166 28.70 -4.21 0.96
CA ALA A 166 30.03 -3.66 0.73
C ALA A 166 30.63 -2.93 1.95
N ALA A 167 29.78 -2.36 2.80
CA ALA A 167 30.17 -1.62 4.00
C ALA A 167 30.31 -2.49 5.27
N ALA A 168 29.97 -3.79 5.20
CA ALA A 168 29.81 -4.68 6.35
C ALA A 168 28.86 -4.10 7.42
N LEU A 169 27.69 -3.67 6.96
CA LEU A 169 26.59 -3.16 7.78
C LEU A 169 25.36 -4.06 7.64
N ARG A 170 24.51 -4.02 8.66
CA ARG A 170 23.16 -4.59 8.62
C ARG A 170 22.14 -3.60 9.18
N GLU A 171 20.88 -3.84 8.89
CA GLU A 171 19.78 -3.03 9.41
C GLU A 171 19.38 -3.45 10.83
N SER A 172 18.96 -2.48 11.65
CA SER A 172 18.36 -2.71 12.96
C SER A 172 16.86 -2.43 12.88
N PHE A 173 16.05 -3.44 13.20
CA PHE A 173 14.58 -3.35 13.18
C PHE A 173 14.06 -3.26 14.62
N PRO A 174 13.73 -2.06 15.13
CA PRO A 174 13.10 -1.93 16.43
C PRO A 174 11.61 -2.27 16.34
N ILE A 175 11.09 -3.02 17.32
CA ILE A 175 9.65 -3.36 17.42
C ILE A 175 8.81 -2.15 17.86
N GLU A 176 9.38 -1.30 18.70
CA GLU A 176 8.81 -0.05 19.20
C GLU A 176 9.81 1.09 18.98
N LEU A 177 9.31 2.32 18.89
CA LEU A 177 10.05 3.56 18.67
C LEU A 177 9.97 4.41 19.95
N ASP A 178 11.10 4.96 20.40
CA ASP A 178 11.14 5.85 21.55
C ASP A 178 10.31 7.12 21.32
N VAL A 179 9.50 7.52 22.30
CA VAL A 179 8.75 8.78 22.27
C VAL A 179 9.62 9.91 22.85
N PRO A 180 9.88 11.00 22.11
CA PRO A 180 10.55 12.17 22.67
C PRO A 180 9.75 12.77 23.84
N LYS A 181 10.31 12.68 25.06
CA LYS A 181 9.66 13.20 26.27
C LYS A 181 9.62 14.74 26.22
N PRO A 182 8.45 15.39 26.43
CA PRO A 182 8.36 16.85 26.36
C PRO A 182 9.13 17.51 27.51
N ASN A 183 9.99 18.48 27.20
CA ASN A 183 10.89 19.16 28.15
C ASN A 183 10.20 20.01 29.25
N THR A 184 8.87 20.12 29.25
CA THR A 184 8.13 20.93 30.22
C THR A 184 6.99 20.13 30.85
N PRO A 185 6.90 20.04 32.20
CA PRO A 185 5.75 19.44 32.87
C PRO A 185 4.51 20.33 32.71
N ARG A 186 3.71 20.07 31.68
CA ARG A 186 2.40 20.71 31.53
C ARG A 186 1.39 20.01 32.44
N ARG A 187 0.74 20.77 33.32
CA ARG A 187 -0.48 20.30 34.02
C ARG A 187 -1.65 20.33 33.04
N GLY A 188 -2.48 19.29 33.07
CA GLY A 188 -3.66 19.13 32.21
C GLY A 188 -3.53 18.00 31.20
N TYR A 189 -4.56 17.84 30.36
CA TYR A 189 -4.59 16.82 29.31
C TYR A 189 -3.48 17.04 28.29
N ILE A 190 -2.63 16.03 28.10
CA ILE A 190 -1.65 15.98 27.01
C ILE A 190 -2.20 14.98 25.98
N PRO A 191 -2.45 15.39 24.72
CA PRO A 191 -2.89 14.44 23.70
C PRO A 191 -1.82 13.37 23.48
N PRO A 192 -2.21 12.12 23.16
CA PRO A 192 -1.25 11.04 22.93
C PRO A 192 -0.29 11.41 21.79
N PRO A 193 0.98 10.98 21.86
CA PRO A 193 1.95 11.26 20.82
C PRO A 193 1.49 10.62 19.50
N GLN A 194 1.54 11.38 18.41
CA GLN A 194 1.22 10.84 17.08
C GLN A 194 2.34 9.90 16.64
N ALA A 195 1.96 8.71 16.16
CA ALA A 195 2.91 7.80 15.53
C ALA A 195 3.49 8.46 14.26
N PRO A 196 4.83 8.40 14.05
CA PRO A 196 5.44 8.92 12.84
C PRO A 196 4.93 8.15 11.61
N SER A 197 4.91 8.79 10.44
CA SER A 197 4.59 8.08 9.21
C SER A 197 5.64 7.00 8.92
N PRO A 198 5.28 5.85 8.31
CA PRO A 198 6.25 4.81 7.95
C PRO A 198 7.40 5.30 7.05
N GLU A 199 7.19 6.38 6.28
CA GLU A 199 8.24 7.00 5.46
C GLU A 199 9.20 7.90 6.25
N ALA A 200 8.78 8.47 7.39
CA ALA A 200 9.60 9.39 8.21
C ALA A 200 10.63 8.69 9.10
N ILE A 201 10.41 7.41 9.45
CA ILE A 201 11.27 6.65 10.35
C ILE A 201 12.65 6.41 9.69
N PRO A 202 13.78 6.55 10.39
CA PRO A 202 15.08 6.24 9.81
C PRO A 202 15.28 4.73 9.65
N VAL A 203 15.91 4.31 8.55
CA VAL A 203 16.55 2.99 8.44
C VAL A 203 17.88 3.06 9.20
N VAL A 204 17.95 2.39 10.35
CA VAL A 204 19.12 2.41 11.24
C VAL A 204 20.09 1.31 10.84
N LEU A 205 21.33 1.67 10.50
CA LEU A 205 22.41 0.75 10.17
C LEU A 205 23.39 0.60 11.32
N ILE A 206 23.88 -0.63 11.50
CA ILE A 206 24.80 -1.05 12.56
C ILE A 206 25.91 -1.93 11.99
N ASP A 207 27.03 -2.04 12.70
CA ASP A 207 28.09 -2.98 12.32
C ASP A 207 27.61 -4.44 12.40
N GLY A 208 28.00 -5.22 11.40
CA GLY A 208 27.72 -6.65 11.30
C GLY A 208 27.64 -7.11 9.85
N ALA A 209 27.86 -8.40 9.61
CA ALA A 209 27.64 -8.99 8.29
C ALA A 209 26.20 -8.75 7.84
N SER A 210 26.03 -8.29 6.60
CA SER A 210 24.72 -8.02 6.01
C SER A 210 23.94 -9.33 5.84
N GLU A 211 22.81 -9.46 6.52
CA GLU A 211 21.87 -10.56 6.35
C GLU A 211 20.85 -10.21 5.26
N ARG A 212 20.82 -10.99 4.17
CA ARG A 212 19.88 -10.76 3.07
C ARG A 212 18.49 -11.28 3.44
N LEU A 213 17.67 -10.42 4.04
CA LEU A 213 16.28 -10.77 4.36
C LEU A 213 15.46 -11.09 3.11
N LEU A 214 14.61 -12.11 3.20
CA LEU A 214 13.71 -12.50 2.09
C LEU A 214 12.67 -11.40 1.88
N GLY A 215 12.52 -10.90 0.65
CA GLY A 215 11.61 -9.78 0.42
C GLY A 215 11.69 -9.09 -0.93
N SER A 216 10.63 -8.37 -1.27
CA SER A 216 10.55 -7.50 -2.45
C SER A 216 11.22 -6.15 -2.19
N ARG A 217 11.99 -5.66 -3.17
CA ARG A 217 12.80 -4.42 -3.12
C ARG A 217 12.74 -3.58 -4.39
N SER A 218 12.08 -4.07 -5.44
CA SER A 218 12.12 -3.46 -6.78
C SER A 218 11.24 -2.21 -6.93
N GLY A 219 10.21 -2.07 -6.08
CA GLY A 219 9.30 -0.93 -6.05
C GLY A 219 9.62 0.09 -4.95
N ALA A 220 8.89 1.21 -4.93
CA ALA A 220 9.02 2.28 -3.96
C ALA A 220 8.61 1.88 -2.52
N VAL A 221 8.05 0.69 -2.33
CA VAL A 221 7.80 0.07 -1.02
C VAL A 221 8.52 -1.27 -1.01
N ARG A 222 9.42 -1.46 -0.06
CA ARG A 222 10.00 -2.78 0.21
C ARG A 222 9.13 -3.56 1.18
N VAL A 223 9.12 -4.88 1.03
CA VAL A 223 8.42 -5.82 1.92
C VAL A 223 9.40 -6.93 2.27
N LEU A 224 9.92 -6.94 3.50
CA LEU A 224 10.90 -7.92 3.98
C LEU A 224 10.30 -8.79 5.09
N VAL A 225 10.60 -10.09 5.10
CA VAL A 225 10.38 -10.93 6.28
C VAL A 225 11.45 -10.63 7.30
N LEU A 226 11.06 -10.32 8.53
CA LEU A 226 12.00 -10.08 9.62
C LEU A 226 12.64 -11.40 10.09
N PRO A 227 13.89 -11.39 10.60
CA PRO A 227 14.60 -12.59 11.04
C PRO A 227 13.72 -13.51 11.91
N ALA A 228 13.90 -14.83 11.82
CA ALA A 228 13.09 -15.78 12.61
C ALA A 228 13.18 -15.53 14.14
N THR A 229 14.27 -14.91 14.60
CA THR A 229 14.50 -14.49 15.99
C THR A 229 13.87 -13.13 16.35
N PHE A 230 13.14 -12.47 15.45
CA PHE A 230 12.54 -11.16 15.70
C PHE A 230 11.38 -11.27 16.72
N PRO A 231 11.40 -10.49 17.82
CA PRO A 231 10.47 -10.67 18.94
C PRO A 231 9.00 -10.31 18.63
N GLY A 232 8.73 -9.67 17.49
CA GLY A 232 7.37 -9.38 17.05
C GLY A 232 6.65 -10.57 16.39
N HIS A 233 7.35 -11.65 16.07
CA HIS A 233 6.70 -12.90 15.66
C HIS A 233 5.95 -13.52 16.85
N ARG A 234 4.79 -14.15 16.59
CA ARG A 234 4.01 -14.86 17.62
C ARG A 234 3.62 -16.24 17.13
N VAL A 235 3.70 -17.27 17.97
CA VAL A 235 3.28 -18.64 17.62
C VAL A 235 2.37 -19.18 18.70
N THR A 236 1.20 -19.68 18.29
CA THR A 236 0.29 -20.43 19.17
C THR A 236 0.60 -21.92 19.02
N LEU A 237 1.45 -22.42 19.92
CA LEU A 237 1.96 -23.80 19.89
C LEU A 237 0.84 -24.85 19.73
N GLY A 238 1.11 -25.88 18.93
CA GLY A 238 0.17 -26.97 18.66
C GLY A 238 -1.01 -26.64 17.73
N THR A 239 -1.37 -25.36 17.56
CA THR A 239 -2.52 -24.97 16.72
C THR A 239 -2.15 -24.65 15.27
N GLY A 240 -0.88 -24.37 14.98
CA GLY A 240 -0.42 -23.88 13.68
C GLY A 240 -0.86 -22.43 13.36
N GLU A 241 -1.37 -21.69 14.34
CA GLU A 241 -1.61 -20.25 14.20
C GLU A 241 -0.34 -19.47 14.58
N MET A 242 0.05 -18.53 13.73
CA MET A 242 1.16 -17.62 14.00
C MET A 242 0.89 -16.22 13.47
N SER A 243 1.66 -15.25 13.95
CA SER A 243 1.78 -13.92 13.36
C SER A 243 3.20 -13.77 12.85
N LEU A 244 3.37 -13.65 11.53
CA LEU A 244 4.64 -13.39 10.87
C LEU A 244 4.82 -11.87 10.74
N ALA A 245 5.90 -11.32 11.29
CA ALA A 245 6.20 -9.89 11.20
C ALA A 245 6.98 -9.56 9.90
N LEU A 246 6.47 -8.60 9.15
CA LEU A 246 7.10 -8.05 7.94
C LEU A 246 7.56 -6.60 8.18
N ASP A 247 8.71 -6.20 7.65
CA ASP A 247 9.05 -4.78 7.45
C ASP A 247 8.42 -4.29 6.14
N VAL A 248 7.53 -3.32 6.25
CA VAL A 248 6.88 -2.64 5.12
C VAL A 248 7.33 -1.19 5.14
N THR A 249 8.38 -0.91 4.36
CA THR A 249 9.02 0.41 4.35
C THR A 249 8.79 1.12 3.01
N PRO A 250 8.01 2.22 2.98
CA PRO A 250 7.89 3.10 1.83
C PRO A 250 9.10 4.03 1.69
N MET A 251 9.40 4.44 0.45
CA MET A 251 10.35 5.53 0.17
C MET A 251 9.79 6.88 0.65
N PRO A 252 10.63 7.79 1.18
CA PRO A 252 10.22 9.15 1.52
C PRO A 252 9.61 9.92 0.35
N GLY A 253 8.49 10.59 0.61
CA GLY A 253 7.78 11.41 -0.39
C GLY A 253 6.75 10.65 -1.21
N LEU A 254 6.52 9.36 -0.91
CA LEU A 254 5.40 8.59 -1.48
C LEU A 254 4.04 9.07 -0.92
N GLY A 255 4.04 9.75 0.23
CA GLY A 255 2.82 10.21 0.90
C GLY A 255 2.10 9.05 1.60
N TRP A 256 2.85 8.04 2.01
CA TRP A 256 2.32 6.80 2.57
C TRP A 256 1.67 7.02 3.94
N GLN A 257 0.41 6.63 4.05
CA GLN A 257 -0.38 6.75 5.27
C GLN A 257 -0.26 5.47 6.11
N GLU A 258 -1.04 4.45 5.78
CA GLU A 258 -1.15 3.22 6.56
C GLU A 258 -1.26 1.99 5.66
N VAL A 259 -1.00 0.81 6.23
CA VAL A 259 -1.39 -0.47 5.63
C VAL A 259 -2.84 -0.71 6.00
N VAL A 260 -3.72 -0.72 4.99
CA VAL A 260 -5.17 -0.94 5.16
C VAL A 260 -5.53 -2.43 5.17
N GLY A 261 -4.61 -3.31 4.77
CA GLY A 261 -4.77 -4.76 4.91
C GLY A 261 -3.67 -5.57 4.23
N VAL A 262 -3.62 -6.86 4.54
CA VAL A 262 -2.75 -7.84 3.87
C VAL A 262 -3.62 -9.00 3.40
N LYS A 263 -3.50 -9.37 2.12
CA LYS A 263 -4.14 -10.57 1.56
C LYS A 263 -3.10 -11.64 1.33
N ILE A 264 -3.35 -12.85 1.82
CA ILE A 264 -2.58 -14.04 1.44
C ILE A 264 -3.29 -14.70 0.26
N ASN A 265 -2.57 -14.83 -0.85
CA ASN A 265 -3.03 -15.53 -2.05
C ASN A 265 -2.64 -17.01 -2.01
N LYS A 266 -1.48 -17.33 -1.43
CA LYS A 266 -0.96 -18.70 -1.35
C LYS A 266 -0.04 -18.88 -0.15
N LEU A 267 -0.16 -20.01 0.55
CA LEU A 267 0.77 -20.45 1.59
C LEU A 267 0.98 -21.95 1.47
N ILE A 268 2.23 -22.37 1.27
CA ILE A 268 2.65 -23.77 1.27
C ILE A 268 3.78 -23.94 2.28
N ASP A 269 3.59 -24.85 3.25
CA ASP A 269 4.61 -25.17 4.25
C ASP A 269 5.74 -26.06 3.70
N SER A 270 6.79 -26.28 4.50
CA SER A 270 7.92 -27.15 4.12
C SER A 270 7.52 -28.60 3.81
N SER A 271 6.37 -29.07 4.32
CA SER A 271 5.81 -30.41 4.08
C SER A 271 4.94 -30.47 2.83
N GLY A 272 4.83 -29.36 2.08
CA GLY A 272 4.00 -29.25 0.89
C GLY A 272 2.50 -29.10 1.16
N ARG A 273 2.08 -28.91 2.42
CA ARG A 273 0.66 -28.70 2.75
C ARG A 273 0.28 -27.24 2.57
N ALA A 274 -0.90 -27.02 2.02
CA ALA A 274 -1.49 -25.69 1.94
C ALA A 274 -1.94 -25.21 3.33
N GLY A 275 -1.71 -23.93 3.60
CA GLY A 275 -2.35 -23.20 4.69
C GLY A 275 -3.02 -21.93 4.13
N GLY A 276 -3.17 -20.90 4.96
CA GLY A 276 -3.78 -19.65 4.52
C GLY A 276 -3.64 -18.50 5.52
N ALA A 277 -4.43 -17.46 5.32
CA ALA A 277 -4.57 -16.37 6.29
C ALA A 277 -5.13 -16.92 7.61
N GLY A 278 -4.51 -16.50 8.73
CA GLY A 278 -5.03 -16.71 10.06
C GLY A 278 -6.00 -15.60 10.47
N VAL A 279 -6.59 -15.74 11.66
CA VAL A 279 -7.38 -14.68 12.28
C VAL A 279 -6.51 -13.97 13.31
N GLU A 280 -6.46 -12.64 13.25
CA GLU A 280 -5.81 -11.85 14.29
C GLU A 280 -6.63 -11.91 15.58
N LYS A 281 -6.05 -12.54 16.61
CA LYS A 281 -6.63 -12.55 17.95
C LYS A 281 -6.24 -11.25 18.64
N ASN A 282 -7.17 -10.29 18.64
CA ASN A 282 -7.07 -9.08 19.46
C ASN A 282 -6.90 -9.47 20.93
N VAL A 283 -5.66 -9.36 21.43
CA VAL A 283 -5.35 -9.51 22.85
C VAL A 283 -5.85 -8.24 23.52
N LEU A 284 -6.87 -8.36 24.38
CA LEU A 284 -7.30 -7.26 25.26
C LEU A 284 -6.09 -6.81 26.10
N PRO A 285 -5.97 -5.50 26.41
CA PRO A 285 -4.88 -5.01 27.26
C PRO A 285 -4.84 -5.81 28.56
N MET A 286 -3.68 -6.39 28.86
CA MET A 286 -3.46 -7.07 30.12
C MET A 286 -3.52 -6.04 31.25
N ASN A 287 -4.14 -6.42 32.37
CA ASN A 287 -4.43 -5.53 33.48
C ASN A 287 -3.17 -4.80 33.98
N ASP A 288 -3.16 -3.46 33.98
CA ASP A 288 -1.98 -2.66 34.36
C ASP A 288 -1.98 -2.42 35.87
N PRO A 289 -0.98 -2.93 36.63
CA PRO A 289 -0.90 -2.70 38.06
C PRO A 289 -0.50 -1.26 38.43
N ASN A 290 -0.03 -0.45 37.47
CA ASN A 290 0.54 0.88 37.74
C ASN A 290 -0.38 2.06 37.37
N GLY A 291 -1.59 1.81 36.86
CA GLY A 291 -2.54 2.88 36.52
C GLY A 291 -3.85 2.37 35.94
N VAL A 292 -4.89 3.20 35.93
CA VAL A 292 -6.16 2.84 35.32
C VAL A 292 -6.05 2.98 33.80
N VAL A 293 -5.98 1.85 33.09
CA VAL A 293 -6.14 1.81 31.63
C VAL A 293 -7.60 2.06 31.31
N VAL A 294 -7.93 3.29 30.89
CA VAL A 294 -9.31 3.65 30.55
C VAL A 294 -9.68 3.13 29.15
N PHE A 295 -8.70 3.13 28.23
CA PHE A 295 -8.85 2.59 26.87
C PHE A 295 -7.52 2.03 26.37
N ALA A 296 -7.55 0.90 25.67
CA ALA A 296 -6.44 0.47 24.82
C ALA A 296 -6.92 -0.01 23.45
N ARG A 297 -6.18 0.40 22.43
CA ARG A 297 -6.21 -0.19 21.09
C ARG A 297 -4.91 -0.99 20.89
N PRO A 298 -4.78 -1.79 19.82
CA PRO A 298 -3.47 -2.24 19.36
C PRO A 298 -2.56 -1.01 19.20
N GLY A 299 -1.57 -0.88 20.08
CA GLY A 299 -0.50 0.10 19.99
C GLY A 299 -0.57 1.37 20.85
N VAL A 300 -1.74 1.76 21.38
CA VAL A 300 -1.82 2.90 22.33
C VAL A 300 -2.84 2.58 23.42
N ALA A 301 -2.37 2.60 24.67
CA ALA A 301 -3.19 2.57 25.87
C ALA A 301 -3.10 3.94 26.56
N MET A 302 -4.24 4.62 26.76
CA MET A 302 -4.28 5.83 27.57
C MET A 302 -4.29 5.44 29.05
N ARG A 303 -3.20 5.81 29.74
CA ARG A 303 -2.98 5.60 31.16
C ARG A 303 -3.11 6.94 31.88
N PHE A 304 -3.64 6.93 33.09
CA PHE A 304 -3.72 8.10 33.96
C PHE A 304 -3.13 7.77 35.33
N ASP A 305 -2.45 8.74 35.93
CA ASP A 305 -2.00 8.64 37.33
C ASP A 305 -3.19 8.77 38.30
N ALA A 306 -2.94 8.54 39.60
CA ALA A 306 -3.95 8.66 40.64
C ALA A 306 -4.51 10.09 40.81
N ASN A 307 -3.89 11.10 40.18
CA ASN A 307 -4.33 12.50 40.19
C ASN A 307 -5.08 12.90 38.91
N GLY A 308 -5.27 11.97 37.96
CA GLY A 308 -5.92 12.22 36.67
C GLY A 308 -5.01 12.83 35.59
N ASN A 309 -3.70 12.90 35.78
CA ASN A 309 -2.76 13.33 34.74
C ASN A 309 -2.53 12.21 33.73
N SER A 310 -2.44 12.57 32.45
CA SER A 310 -2.12 11.61 31.38
C SER A 310 -0.67 11.11 31.49
N ILE A 311 -0.50 9.79 31.60
CA ILE A 311 0.80 9.12 31.52
C ILE A 311 1.06 8.82 30.04
N LEU A 312 2.07 9.47 29.47
CA LEU A 312 2.49 9.21 28.08
C LEU A 312 3.16 7.84 27.99
N PRO A 313 2.94 7.08 26.89
CA PRO A 313 3.69 5.86 26.65
C PRO A 313 5.17 6.21 26.39
N GLU A 314 6.09 5.39 26.91
CA GLU A 314 7.53 5.60 26.67
C GLU A 314 7.92 5.31 25.22
N ASN A 315 7.26 4.31 24.62
CA ASN A 315 7.48 3.87 23.25
C ASN A 315 6.15 3.79 22.49
N LEU A 316 6.21 3.87 21.16
CA LEU A 316 5.09 3.57 20.26
C LEU A 316 5.44 2.35 19.38
N PRO A 317 4.49 1.51 18.95
CA PRO A 317 4.78 0.46 17.98
C PRO A 317 5.35 1.04 16.70
N ASN A 318 6.34 0.38 16.12
CA ASN A 318 6.90 0.78 14.83
C ASN A 318 5.90 0.47 13.70
N PRO A 319 5.31 1.47 13.02
CA PRO A 319 4.26 1.26 12.02
C PRO A 319 4.78 0.70 10.68
N ARG A 320 6.08 0.41 10.55
CA ARG A 320 6.63 -0.43 9.48
C ARG A 320 6.44 -1.92 9.73
N ILE A 321 6.28 -2.32 11.00
CA ILE A 321 6.18 -3.72 11.40
C ILE A 321 4.73 -4.18 11.23
N VAL A 322 4.46 -4.92 10.16
CA VAL A 322 3.14 -5.44 9.84
C VAL A 322 3.06 -6.90 10.28
N THR A 323 2.19 -7.17 11.25
CA THR A 323 1.88 -8.53 11.71
C THR A 323 0.88 -9.20 10.78
N VAL A 324 1.31 -10.27 10.12
CA VAL A 324 0.50 -11.05 9.19
C VAL A 324 0.05 -12.34 9.89
N PRO A 325 -1.24 -12.49 10.26
CA PRO A 325 -1.74 -13.71 10.86
C PRO A 325 -1.80 -14.82 9.79
N LEU A 326 -1.22 -15.98 10.09
CA LEU A 326 -1.13 -17.16 9.22
C LEU A 326 -1.66 -18.41 9.94
N LYS A 327 -2.24 -19.33 9.17
CA LYS A 327 -2.61 -20.68 9.59
C LYS A 327 -1.84 -21.69 8.76
N LEU A 328 -0.94 -22.44 9.40
CA LEU A 328 -0.09 -23.45 8.77
C LEU A 328 -0.85 -24.77 8.55
N GLY A 329 -0.59 -25.46 7.43
CA GLY A 329 -1.11 -26.81 7.17
C GLY A 329 -0.46 -27.91 8.04
N THR A 330 0.73 -27.63 8.55
CA THR A 330 1.46 -28.46 9.52
C THR A 330 1.79 -27.60 10.76
N PRO A 331 1.16 -27.82 11.92
CA PRO A 331 1.36 -26.99 13.12
C PRO A 331 2.79 -26.89 13.67
N SER A 332 3.68 -27.81 13.25
CA SER A 332 5.08 -27.89 13.65
C SER A 332 6.07 -27.48 12.55
N ALA A 333 5.60 -26.92 11.43
CA ALA A 333 6.48 -26.47 10.35
C ALA A 333 7.46 -25.37 10.83
N ARG A 334 8.73 -25.51 10.47
CA ARG A 334 9.81 -24.55 10.77
C ARG A 334 10.20 -23.68 9.58
N SER A 335 9.57 -23.90 8.43
CA SER A 335 9.73 -23.05 7.25
C SER A 335 8.51 -23.14 6.33
N LEU A 336 8.33 -22.12 5.49
CA LEU A 336 7.40 -22.11 4.37
C LEU A 336 8.17 -22.38 3.08
N LYS A 337 7.64 -23.27 2.24
CA LYS A 337 8.14 -23.44 0.88
C LYS A 337 7.84 -22.20 0.04
N GLN A 338 6.60 -21.69 0.14
CA GLN A 338 6.14 -20.50 -0.58
C GLN A 338 5.09 -19.73 0.22
N LEU A 339 5.24 -18.41 0.27
CA LEU A 339 4.25 -17.47 0.79
C LEU A 339 4.06 -16.35 -0.26
N GLU A 340 2.82 -16.17 -0.72
CA GLU A 340 2.46 -15.19 -1.74
C GLU A 340 1.26 -14.37 -1.26
N GLY A 341 1.33 -13.06 -1.45
CA GLY A 341 0.28 -12.15 -1.04
C GLY A 341 0.43 -10.75 -1.61
N SER A 342 -0.45 -9.87 -1.15
CA SER A 342 -0.46 -8.46 -1.51
C SER A 342 -0.67 -7.63 -0.24
N ILE A 343 0.15 -6.60 -0.04
CA ILE A 343 -0.06 -5.58 0.98
C ILE A 343 -0.81 -4.42 0.35
N PHE A 344 -1.93 -4.04 0.96
CA PHE A 344 -2.72 -2.88 0.55
C PHE A 344 -2.28 -1.69 1.38
N GLY A 345 -1.57 -0.78 0.72
CA GLY A 345 -1.17 0.49 1.29
C GLY A 345 -2.12 1.59 0.87
N GLU A 346 -2.18 2.65 1.67
CA GLU A 346 -2.81 3.89 1.26
C GLU A 346 -1.77 5.00 1.10
N ILE A 347 -1.83 5.71 -0.02
CA ILE A 347 -1.02 6.90 -0.28
C ILE A 347 -1.91 8.13 -0.46
N GLN A 348 -1.39 9.27 -0.04
CA GLN A 348 -2.02 10.57 -0.19
C GLN A 348 -1.35 11.33 -1.33
N VAL A 349 -2.05 11.46 -2.46
CA VAL A 349 -1.56 12.13 -3.66
C VAL A 349 -1.98 13.60 -3.62
N ALA A 350 -1.04 14.53 -3.49
CA ALA A 350 -1.30 15.97 -3.44
C ALA A 350 -1.71 16.57 -4.81
N ASN A 351 -2.23 17.81 -4.78
CA ASN A 351 -2.57 18.63 -5.95
C ASN A 351 -3.40 17.92 -7.04
N GLN A 352 -4.37 17.09 -6.65
CA GLN A 352 -5.30 16.45 -7.57
C GLN A 352 -6.52 17.32 -7.82
N HIS A 353 -7.00 17.35 -9.06
CA HIS A 353 -8.28 17.98 -9.42
C HIS A 353 -9.41 17.06 -8.93
N LEU A 354 -10.05 17.43 -7.80
CA LEU A 354 -11.07 16.62 -7.14
C LEU A 354 -12.47 16.85 -7.76
N ILE A 355 -12.79 18.10 -8.08
CA ILE A 355 -14.05 18.53 -8.70
C ILE A 355 -13.71 19.52 -9.80
N THR A 356 -14.40 19.48 -10.94
CA THR A 356 -14.31 20.49 -12.01
C THR A 356 -15.70 20.95 -12.39
N VAL A 357 -15.95 22.26 -12.26
CA VAL A 357 -17.18 22.94 -12.68
C VAL A 357 -16.89 23.72 -13.95
N THR A 358 -17.55 23.38 -15.06
CA THR A 358 -17.51 24.16 -16.30
C THR A 358 -18.60 25.23 -16.29
N ASN A 359 -18.32 26.41 -16.84
CA ASN A 359 -19.24 27.56 -16.91
C ASN A 359 -19.87 27.91 -15.55
N PRO A 360 -19.10 28.38 -14.55
CA PRO A 360 -19.62 28.65 -13.21
C PRO A 360 -20.81 29.63 -13.18
N ALA A 361 -20.84 30.61 -14.11
CA ALA A 361 -21.96 31.55 -14.26
C ALA A 361 -23.31 30.89 -14.60
N GLN A 362 -23.30 29.72 -15.27
CA GLN A 362 -24.51 28.96 -15.62
C GLN A 362 -24.89 27.93 -14.56
N ASN A 363 -24.02 27.69 -13.57
CA ASN A 363 -24.14 26.62 -12.58
C ASN A 363 -24.29 27.16 -11.15
N THR A 364 -24.85 28.36 -11.00
CA THR A 364 -25.18 28.93 -9.69
C THR A 364 -26.24 28.08 -8.98
N ASN A 365 -26.05 27.85 -7.68
CA ASN A 365 -26.80 26.94 -6.81
C ASN A 365 -26.74 25.45 -7.19
N ALA A 366 -25.92 25.05 -8.17
CA ALA A 366 -25.65 23.63 -8.44
C ALA A 366 -24.58 23.08 -7.48
N VAL A 367 -24.83 21.86 -6.98
CA VAL A 367 -23.91 21.10 -6.12
C VAL A 367 -23.15 20.10 -6.99
N PHE A 368 -21.83 20.10 -6.89
CA PHE A 368 -20.94 19.18 -7.58
C PHE A 368 -20.26 18.27 -6.56
N GLU A 369 -20.34 16.97 -6.76
CA GLU A 369 -19.72 15.98 -5.87
C GLU A 369 -18.35 15.51 -6.41
N GLY A 370 -17.45 15.20 -5.49
CA GLY A 370 -16.10 14.72 -5.75
C GLY A 370 -15.71 13.54 -4.85
N PRO A 371 -14.47 13.05 -4.97
CA PRO A 371 -14.00 11.93 -4.15
C PRO A 371 -13.99 12.28 -2.65
N GLY A 372 -14.23 11.26 -1.82
CA GLY A 372 -14.17 11.38 -0.36
C GLY A 372 -15.20 12.33 0.23
N ASP A 373 -16.43 12.35 -0.30
CA ASP A 373 -17.54 13.23 0.07
C ASP A 373 -17.21 14.73 0.02
N THR A 374 -16.23 15.11 -0.81
CA THR A 374 -15.98 16.52 -1.15
C THR A 374 -17.14 17.03 -1.99
N ARG A 375 -17.67 18.22 -1.69
CA ARG A 375 -18.72 18.90 -2.46
C ARG A 375 -18.36 20.36 -2.70
N LEU A 376 -18.67 20.86 -3.89
CA LEU A 376 -18.55 22.27 -4.24
C LEU A 376 -19.91 22.80 -4.70
N THR A 377 -20.36 23.90 -4.11
CA THR A 377 -21.56 24.63 -4.53
C THR A 377 -21.17 26.03 -4.98
N VAL A 378 -21.55 26.44 -6.20
CA VAL A 378 -21.36 27.83 -6.65
C VAL A 378 -22.54 28.65 -6.17
N LEU A 379 -22.42 29.33 -5.03
CA LEU A 379 -23.52 30.08 -4.41
C LEU A 379 -23.92 31.32 -5.22
N GLU A 380 -22.93 32.02 -5.79
CA GLU A 380 -23.17 33.30 -6.46
C GLU A 380 -22.13 33.56 -7.55
N PHE A 381 -22.56 34.15 -8.66
CA PHE A 381 -21.69 34.67 -9.70
C PHE A 381 -22.19 36.07 -10.10
N LYS A 382 -21.30 37.07 -10.02
CA LYS A 382 -21.55 38.45 -10.43
C LYS A 382 -20.43 38.91 -11.36
N GLU A 383 -20.80 39.41 -12.52
CA GLU A 383 -19.87 40.04 -13.45
C GLU A 383 -19.37 41.40 -12.92
N PRO A 384 -18.20 41.88 -13.38
CA PRO A 384 -17.70 43.20 -13.02
C PRO A 384 -18.70 44.30 -13.39
N PRO A 385 -19.21 45.12 -12.44
CA PRO A 385 -20.28 46.10 -12.72
C PRO A 385 -19.83 47.34 -13.51
N GLY A 386 -18.57 47.40 -13.94
CA GLY A 386 -18.01 48.49 -14.74
C GLY A 386 -16.48 48.50 -14.76
N PRO A 387 -15.84 49.48 -15.42
CA PRO A 387 -14.39 49.50 -15.66
C PRO A 387 -13.48 49.49 -14.40
N GLY A 388 -14.02 49.87 -13.23
CA GLY A 388 -13.32 49.83 -11.94
C GLY A 388 -13.95 48.88 -10.91
N GLY A 389 -15.04 48.19 -11.25
CA GLY A 389 -15.70 47.24 -10.34
C GLY A 389 -15.11 45.85 -10.50
N LEU A 390 -14.96 45.09 -9.40
CA LEU A 390 -14.53 43.70 -9.46
C LEU A 390 -15.73 42.77 -9.71
N GLY A 391 -15.53 41.73 -10.52
CA GLY A 391 -16.44 40.59 -10.57
C GLY A 391 -16.24 39.71 -9.32
N THR A 392 -17.30 39.05 -8.87
CA THR A 392 -17.26 38.25 -7.63
C THR A 392 -17.90 36.89 -7.81
N ILE A 393 -17.26 35.85 -7.29
CA ILE A 393 -17.77 34.48 -7.26
C ILE A 393 -17.77 34.01 -5.81
N LYS A 394 -18.93 33.54 -5.33
CA LYS A 394 -19.06 32.95 -4.00
C LYS A 394 -19.24 31.45 -4.14
N VAL A 395 -18.41 30.69 -3.42
CA VAL A 395 -18.45 29.22 -3.42
C VAL A 395 -18.48 28.69 -2.01
N GLN A 396 -19.22 27.60 -1.80
CA GLN A 396 -19.18 26.78 -0.60
C GLN A 396 -18.48 25.46 -0.95
N LEU A 397 -17.48 25.10 -0.14
CA LEU A 397 -16.72 23.87 -0.24
C LEU A 397 -16.95 23.08 1.05
N ASP A 398 -17.55 21.90 0.92
CA ASP A 398 -17.81 20.98 2.02
C ASP A 398 -16.93 19.74 1.85
N TYR A 399 -16.34 19.22 2.91
CA TYR A 399 -15.55 17.98 2.91
C TYR A 399 -15.53 17.38 4.32
N PRO A 400 -15.34 16.06 4.47
CA PRO A 400 -15.21 15.45 5.79
C PRO A 400 -13.99 16.01 6.53
N SER A 401 -14.13 16.22 7.83
CA SER A 401 -12.98 16.52 8.70
C SER A 401 -12.07 15.28 8.78
N ASP A 402 -10.78 15.46 9.08
CA ASP A 402 -9.87 14.34 9.31
C ASP A 402 -10.35 13.41 10.45
N PHE A 403 -11.03 13.97 11.45
CA PHE A 403 -11.70 13.24 12.52
C PHE A 403 -12.85 12.39 11.95
N GLY A 404 -13.71 12.96 11.11
CA GLY A 404 -14.80 12.26 10.42
C GLY A 404 -14.30 11.14 9.52
N LEU A 405 -13.21 11.36 8.77
CA LEU A 405 -12.53 10.34 7.99
C LEU A 405 -12.05 9.18 8.90
N ASN A 406 -11.34 9.48 9.99
CA ASN A 406 -10.85 8.47 10.94
C ASN A 406 -11.98 7.65 11.58
N VAL A 407 -13.10 8.28 11.95
CA VAL A 407 -14.29 7.61 12.51
C VAL A 407 -14.94 6.68 11.47
N ARG A 408 -15.14 7.15 10.24
CA ARG A 408 -15.76 6.36 9.16
C ARG A 408 -14.93 5.12 8.79
N ARG A 409 -13.60 5.25 8.79
CA ARG A 409 -12.65 4.14 8.50
C ARG A 409 -12.69 3.01 9.52
N ARG A 410 -12.81 3.34 10.80
CA ARG A 410 -12.59 2.38 11.92
C ARG A 410 -13.85 2.05 12.73
N GLY A 411 -14.98 2.68 12.41
CA GLY A 411 -16.30 2.40 12.99
C GLY A 411 -16.55 3.04 14.35
N PHE A 412 -17.79 3.48 14.58
CA PHE A 412 -18.21 4.17 15.81
C PHE A 412 -18.18 3.27 17.08
N ASN A 413 -18.28 1.95 16.92
CA ASN A 413 -18.23 0.98 18.03
C ASN A 413 -16.83 0.85 18.67
N ASN A 414 -15.80 1.50 18.13
CA ASN A 414 -14.49 1.57 18.74
C ASN A 414 -14.46 2.73 19.76
N MET A 415 -15.20 2.57 20.88
CA MET A 415 -15.36 3.55 21.98
C MET A 415 -14.02 4.18 22.38
N GLY A 416 -13.74 5.35 21.84
CA GLY A 416 -12.46 6.01 22.02
C GLY A 416 -12.33 7.20 21.08
N TRP A 417 -11.68 8.24 21.59
CA TRP A 417 -11.35 9.41 20.79
C TRP A 417 -10.56 8.99 19.54
N PRO A 418 -10.91 9.49 18.35
CA PRO A 418 -10.16 9.23 17.13
C PRO A 418 -8.67 9.54 17.30
N GLU A 419 -7.85 8.75 16.61
CA GLU A 419 -6.43 9.04 16.42
C GLU A 419 -6.32 10.47 15.87
N ALA A 420 -5.49 11.30 16.50
CA ALA A 420 -5.39 12.71 16.13
C ALA A 420 -5.06 12.81 14.63
N PRO A 421 -5.77 13.68 13.87
CA PRO A 421 -5.56 13.87 12.44
C PRO A 421 -4.10 13.80 12.01
N ARG A 422 -3.79 12.90 11.06
CA ARG A 422 -2.47 12.93 10.40
C ARG A 422 -2.43 14.15 9.50
N MET A 423 -2.00 15.27 10.07
CA MET A 423 -1.89 16.56 9.41
C MET A 423 -0.77 16.51 8.37
N GLY A 424 -1.10 15.98 7.19
CA GLY A 424 -0.25 15.94 6.00
C GLY A 424 -1.00 16.29 4.70
N GLY A 425 -2.33 16.36 4.76
CA GLY A 425 -3.14 16.80 3.63
C GLY A 425 -2.99 18.30 3.36
N GLN A 426 -2.64 18.65 2.14
CA GLN A 426 -2.87 20.00 1.64
C GLN A 426 -4.37 20.29 1.68
N ALA A 427 -4.77 21.35 2.38
CA ALA A 427 -6.17 21.77 2.46
C ALA A 427 -6.77 21.94 1.06
N ASN A 428 -8.00 21.48 0.88
CA ASN A 428 -8.75 21.65 -0.36
C ASN A 428 -8.91 23.14 -0.66
N ARG A 429 -8.50 23.57 -1.86
CA ARG A 429 -8.61 24.95 -2.34
C ARG A 429 -9.38 25.00 -3.65
N VAL A 430 -9.97 26.16 -3.96
CA VAL A 430 -10.62 26.40 -5.25
C VAL A 430 -9.70 27.25 -6.11
N GLU A 431 -9.42 26.79 -7.33
CA GLU A 431 -8.70 27.52 -8.37
C GLU A 431 -9.63 27.76 -9.57
N ALA A 432 -9.36 28.83 -10.33
CA ALA A 432 -10.08 29.10 -11.58
C ALA A 432 -9.17 28.92 -12.79
N PHE A 433 -9.77 28.55 -13.91
CA PHE A 433 -9.09 28.36 -15.19
C PHE A 433 -9.88 29.01 -16.33
N ASP A 434 -9.16 29.49 -17.34
CA ASP A 434 -9.73 29.99 -18.58
C ASP A 434 -10.21 28.84 -19.50
N ALA A 435 -10.78 29.19 -20.65
CA ALA A 435 -11.26 28.19 -21.62
C ALA A 435 -10.12 27.32 -22.21
N ALA A 436 -8.90 27.86 -22.25
CA ALA A 436 -7.69 27.15 -22.69
C ALA A 436 -7.05 26.29 -21.59
N GLY A 437 -7.59 26.31 -20.36
CA GLY A 437 -7.06 25.56 -19.22
C GLY A 437 -5.85 26.19 -18.55
N LYS A 438 -5.57 27.47 -18.76
CA LYS A 438 -4.54 28.21 -18.02
C LYS A 438 -5.11 28.75 -16.70
N PRO A 439 -4.29 28.89 -15.64
CA PRO A 439 -4.73 29.50 -14.39
C PRO A 439 -5.29 30.90 -14.61
N PHE A 440 -6.54 31.13 -14.17
CA PHE A 440 -7.22 32.40 -14.28
C PHE A 440 -7.01 33.20 -12.98
N PRO A 441 -6.36 34.38 -13.02
CA PRO A 441 -5.99 35.11 -11.80
C PRO A 441 -7.23 35.61 -11.04
N MET A 442 -7.42 35.13 -9.81
CA MET A 442 -8.44 35.64 -8.89
C MET A 442 -7.84 35.93 -7.52
N ALA A 443 -8.28 37.01 -6.89
CA ALA A 443 -7.97 37.30 -5.49
C ALA A 443 -9.03 36.64 -4.61
N SER A 444 -8.61 35.66 -3.80
CA SER A 444 -9.46 35.06 -2.78
C SER A 444 -9.44 35.90 -1.51
N ASN A 445 -10.61 36.31 -1.02
CA ASN A 445 -10.73 36.92 0.30
C ASN A 445 -10.72 35.83 1.38
N ALA A 446 -10.25 36.17 2.59
CA ALA A 446 -10.27 35.27 3.73
C ALA A 446 -11.70 34.76 4.03
N PHE A 447 -11.80 33.58 4.65
CA PHE A 447 -13.05 32.84 4.91
C PHE A 447 -14.20 33.76 5.33
N THR A 448 -15.25 33.80 4.51
CA THR A 448 -16.49 34.54 4.86
C THR A 448 -17.37 33.75 5.82
N ASN A 449 -17.23 32.43 5.84
CA ASN A 449 -17.80 31.56 6.86
C ASN A 449 -16.98 30.26 6.97
N PHE A 450 -16.85 29.72 8.18
CA PHE A 450 -16.22 28.43 8.47
C PHE A 450 -17.09 27.70 9.51
N SER A 451 -17.51 26.48 9.19
CA SER A 451 -18.17 25.57 10.12
C SER A 451 -17.39 24.26 10.19
N ASN A 452 -17.34 23.66 11.37
CA ASN A 452 -16.80 22.33 11.59
C ASN A 452 -17.67 21.65 12.65
N ASP A 453 -18.48 20.68 12.24
CA ASP A 453 -19.37 19.92 13.15
C ASP A 453 -18.65 18.73 13.83
N GLY A 454 -17.34 18.60 13.62
CA GLY A 454 -16.52 17.48 14.07
C GLY A 454 -16.42 16.35 13.05
N THR A 455 -17.40 16.20 12.14
CA THR A 455 -17.43 15.19 11.07
C THR A 455 -17.25 15.76 9.67
N SER A 456 -17.71 16.99 9.45
CA SER A 456 -17.62 17.74 8.21
C SER A 456 -17.11 19.16 8.46
N ILE A 457 -16.38 19.70 7.48
CA ILE A 457 -15.91 21.07 7.41
C ILE A 457 -16.63 21.72 6.23
N SER A 458 -17.26 22.87 6.47
CA SER A 458 -17.89 23.71 5.46
C SER A 458 -17.21 25.06 5.41
N GLN A 459 -16.77 25.48 4.23
CA GLN A 459 -16.00 26.70 4.02
C GLN A 459 -16.62 27.55 2.91
N THR A 460 -16.96 28.79 3.22
CA THR A 460 -17.48 29.74 2.23
C THR A 460 -16.41 30.76 1.85
N TYR A 461 -16.05 30.75 0.57
CA TYR A 461 -15.06 31.65 -0.03
C TYR A 461 -15.74 32.66 -0.95
N THR A 462 -15.21 33.88 -0.98
CA THR A 462 -15.54 34.88 -2.01
C THR A 462 -14.27 35.20 -2.77
N MET A 463 -14.27 34.90 -4.06
CA MET A 463 -13.16 35.13 -4.98
C MET A 463 -13.52 36.28 -5.91
N THR A 464 -12.54 37.12 -6.26
CA THR A 464 -12.75 38.33 -7.05
C THR A 464 -11.82 38.38 -8.27
N PHE A 465 -12.32 38.91 -9.38
CA PHE A 465 -11.60 39.00 -10.66
C PHE A 465 -11.76 40.39 -11.29
N ARG A 466 -10.79 40.80 -12.11
CA ARG A 466 -10.73 42.19 -12.61
C ARG A 466 -11.61 42.38 -13.86
N PRO A 467 -12.16 43.58 -14.06
CA PRO A 467 -12.81 43.93 -15.32
C PRO A 467 -11.81 43.82 -16.48
N GLY A 468 -12.29 43.39 -17.64
CA GLY A 468 -11.47 43.18 -18.85
C GLY A 468 -10.70 41.85 -18.92
N GLN A 469 -10.66 41.03 -17.85
CA GLN A 469 -10.05 39.69 -17.91
C GLN A 469 -10.97 38.62 -18.54
N GLY A 470 -12.25 38.93 -18.73
CA GLY A 470 -13.30 37.95 -19.03
C GLY A 470 -13.80 37.23 -17.77
N ALA A 471 -14.67 36.23 -17.96
CA ALA A 471 -15.15 35.35 -16.90
C ALA A 471 -14.30 34.05 -16.85
N PRO A 472 -14.07 33.46 -15.67
CA PRO A 472 -13.44 32.14 -15.59
C PRO A 472 -14.35 31.08 -16.21
N ALA A 473 -13.79 30.27 -17.11
CA ALA A 473 -14.52 29.22 -17.80
C ALA A 473 -14.69 27.96 -16.93
N LYS A 474 -13.79 27.75 -15.97
CA LYS A 474 -13.82 26.60 -15.05
C LYS A 474 -13.44 26.99 -13.63
N LEU A 475 -14.06 26.34 -12.65
CA LEU A 475 -13.58 26.26 -11.27
C LEU A 475 -13.16 24.83 -10.98
N VAL A 476 -12.06 24.66 -10.25
CA VAL A 476 -11.52 23.35 -9.89
C VAL A 476 -11.22 23.31 -8.40
N VAL A 477 -11.72 22.29 -7.70
CA VAL A 477 -11.23 21.98 -6.35
C VAL A 477 -9.93 21.21 -6.49
N VAL A 478 -8.84 21.78 -6.00
CA VAL A 478 -7.52 21.15 -5.96
C VAL A 478 -7.20 20.77 -4.52
N GLY A 479 -6.87 19.50 -4.29
CA GLY A 479 -6.62 18.98 -2.95
C GLY A 479 -5.88 17.66 -2.96
N SER A 480 -5.78 16.99 -1.81
CA SER A 480 -5.20 15.66 -1.74
C SER A 480 -6.23 14.57 -2.06
N LYS A 481 -5.87 13.60 -2.90
CA LYS A 481 -6.66 12.38 -3.13
C LYS A 481 -6.00 11.18 -2.48
N GLN A 482 -6.77 10.44 -1.70
CA GLN A 482 -6.38 9.13 -1.17
C GLN A 482 -6.49 8.05 -2.26
N VAL A 483 -5.47 7.19 -2.36
CA VAL A 483 -5.38 6.10 -3.34
C VAL A 483 -4.86 4.84 -2.64
N THR A 484 -5.60 3.75 -2.75
CA THR A 484 -5.13 2.43 -2.32
C THR A 484 -4.21 1.83 -3.38
N VAL A 485 -2.99 1.49 -3.00
CA VAL A 485 -2.00 0.80 -3.83
C VAL A 485 -1.81 -0.64 -3.37
N GLU A 486 -1.48 -1.52 -4.31
CA GLU A 486 -1.25 -2.94 -4.08
C GLU A 486 0.24 -3.27 -4.25
N VAL A 487 0.89 -3.74 -3.18
CA VAL A 487 2.29 -4.16 -3.15
C VAL A 487 2.34 -5.69 -3.13
N PRO A 488 2.48 -6.36 -4.29
CA PRO A 488 2.57 -7.83 -4.34
C PRO A 488 3.92 -8.31 -3.79
N PHE A 489 3.92 -9.47 -3.14
CA PHE A 489 5.12 -10.15 -2.68
C PHE A 489 5.04 -11.66 -2.91
N VAL A 490 6.18 -12.25 -3.28
CA VAL A 490 6.41 -13.69 -3.34
C VAL A 490 7.66 -13.97 -2.52
N LEU A 491 7.56 -14.92 -1.60
CA LEU A 491 8.61 -15.28 -0.66
C LEU A 491 8.78 -16.80 -0.71
N GLU A 492 10.00 -17.27 -0.89
CA GLU A 492 10.34 -18.69 -0.96
C GLU A 492 11.28 -19.06 0.18
N ASN A 493 11.16 -20.29 0.69
CA ASN A 493 12.02 -20.84 1.75
C ASN A 493 12.07 -19.97 3.02
N VAL A 494 10.93 -19.42 3.45
CA VAL A 494 10.83 -18.52 4.60
C VAL A 494 11.06 -19.28 5.90
N PRO A 495 12.10 -18.97 6.69
CA PRO A 495 12.28 -19.58 8.02
C PRO A 495 11.20 -19.06 8.98
N LEU A 496 10.70 -19.94 9.84
CA LEU A 496 9.72 -19.61 10.88
C LEU A 496 10.38 -19.65 12.28
N PRO A 497 9.84 -18.90 13.25
CA PRO A 497 10.24 -18.97 14.67
C PRO A 497 10.08 -20.36 15.32
#